data_AF-A0A948V804-F1
#
_entry.id   AF-A0A948V804-F1
#
_cell.length_a   1.000
_cell.length_b   1.000
_cell.length_c   1.000
_cell.angle_alpha   90.00
_cell.angle_beta   90.00
_cell.angle_gamma   90.00
#
_symmetry.space_group_name_H-M   'P 1'
#
loop_
_entity.id
_entity.type
_entity.pdbx_description
1 polymer ?
#
loop_
_entity_poly.entity_id
_entity_poly.type
_entity_poly.pdbx_seq_one_letter_code
_entity_poly.pdbx_strand_id
1 'polypeptide(L)' 'MGQDEITKIKEVMAVMSETGTVAAVEHVRDIKEIGSYGVMGMPALIINGKVKCVGRVPSRNRLKEWLKEAQNQ' A
#
# COMPACT_ATOMS: atom_id res chain seq x y z
N MET A 1 20.42 5.93 -1.49
CA MET A 1 19.36 4.90 -1.57
C MET A 1 18.71 4.86 -0.20
N GLY A 2 17.64 5.64 -0.01
CA GLY A 2 17.15 6.08 1.30
C GLY A 2 16.48 4.97 2.10
N GLN A 3 16.67 4.99 3.42
CA GLN A 3 16.03 4.07 4.38
C GLN A 3 14.48 4.19 4.39
N ASP A 4 13.94 5.20 3.71
CA ASP A 4 12.53 5.54 3.65
C ASP A 4 11.65 4.51 2.94
N GLU A 5 12.17 3.74 1.98
CA GLU A 5 11.35 2.79 1.19
C GLU A 5 11.05 1.50 1.98
N ILE A 6 12.03 1.01 2.73
CA ILE A 6 11.91 -0.22 3.53
C ILE A 6 10.97 -0.02 4.72
N THR A 7 10.96 1.18 5.31
CA THR A 7 10.13 1.50 6.48
C THR A 7 8.63 1.50 6.13
N LYS A 8 8.27 1.90 4.92
CA LYS A 8 6.87 2.05 4.50
C LYS A 8 6.17 0.70 4.25
N ILE A 9 6.87 -0.28 3.70
CA ILE A 9 6.32 -1.64 3.50
C ILE A 9 6.13 -2.32 4.86
N LYS A 10 7.09 -2.13 5.78
CA LYS A 10 7.00 -2.65 7.16
C LYS A 10 5.79 -2.13 7.91
N GLU A 11 5.45 -0.85 7.76
CA GLU A 11 4.24 -0.25 8.34
C GLU A 11 2.97 -0.97 7.88
N VAL A 12 2.83 -1.23 6.58
CA VAL A 12 1.67 -1.93 6.01
C VAL A 12 1.58 -3.35 6.57
N MET A 13 2.69 -4.09 6.60
CA MET A 13 2.74 -5.45 7.16
C MET A 13 2.42 -5.47 8.66
N ALA A 14 2.91 -4.49 9.43
CA ALA A 14 2.60 -4.38 10.86
C ALA A 14 1.10 -4.15 11.09
N VAL A 15 0.48 -3.24 10.33
CA VAL A 15 -0.96 -2.99 10.41
C VAL A 15 -1.77 -4.22 9.98
N MET A 16 -1.33 -4.94 8.95
CA MET A 16 -1.95 -6.20 8.53
C MET A 16 -1.92 -7.24 9.66
N SER A 17 -0.76 -7.41 10.30
CA SER A 17 -0.61 -8.34 11.42
C SER A 17 -1.46 -7.94 12.63
N GLU A 18 -1.58 -6.64 12.92
CA GLU A 18 -2.37 -6.14 14.06
C GLU A 18 -3.88 -6.26 13.81
N THR A 19 -4.33 -6.06 12.57
CA THR A 19 -5.74 -6.18 12.17
C THR A 19 -6.15 -7.62 11.85
N GLY A 20 -5.20 -8.56 11.77
CA GLY A 20 -5.45 -9.94 11.33
C GLY A 20 -5.81 -10.05 9.85
N THR A 21 -5.44 -9.06 9.03
CA THR A 21 -5.72 -9.11 7.59
C THR A 21 -4.63 -9.88 6.87
N VAL A 22 -5.03 -10.95 6.17
CA VAL A 22 -4.14 -11.69 5.27
C VAL A 22 -4.22 -11.07 3.88
N ALA A 23 -3.16 -10.41 3.44
CA ALA A 23 -3.06 -9.82 2.11
C ALA A 23 -1.63 -9.93 1.58
N ALA A 24 -1.49 -10.07 0.26
CA ALA A 24 -0.20 -10.08 -0.40
C ALA A 24 0.33 -8.64 -0.51
N VAL A 25 1.55 -8.41 -0.01
CA VAL A 25 2.24 -7.14 -0.17
C VAL A 25 3.32 -7.33 -1.23
N GLU A 26 3.11 -6.74 -2.40
CA GLU A 26 4.08 -6.75 -3.49
C GLU A 26 4.73 -5.39 -3.64
N HIS A 27 6.07 -5.37 -3.73
CA HIS A 27 6.81 -4.15 -3.94
C HIS A 27 7.13 -3.98 -5.41
N VAL A 28 6.30 -3.19 -6.09
CA VAL A 28 6.51 -2.87 -7.49
C VAL A 28 7.47 -1.70 -7.62
N ARG A 29 8.61 -1.94 -8.29
CA ARG A 29 9.59 -0.91 -8.67
C ARG A 29 9.64 -0.65 -10.17
N ASP A 30 8.96 -1.47 -10.96
CA ASP A 30 8.99 -1.34 -12.41
C ASP A 30 8.03 -0.24 -12.87
N ILE A 31 8.59 0.81 -13.47
CA ILE A 31 7.82 1.98 -13.93
C ILE A 31 6.73 1.60 -14.94
N LYS A 32 6.92 0.54 -15.74
CA LYS A 32 5.89 0.11 -16.71
C LYS A 32 4.71 -0.53 -15.99
N GLU A 33 5.00 -1.37 -15.01
CA GLU A 33 3.97 -2.01 -14.20
C GLU A 33 3.18 -0.98 -13.38
N ILE A 34 3.88 0.00 -12.79
CA ILE A 34 3.26 1.14 -12.08
C ILE A 34 2.33 1.93 -13.01
N GLY A 35 2.78 2.22 -14.24
CA GLY A 35 1.96 2.88 -15.26
C GLY A 35 0.74 2.05 -15.66
N SER A 36 0.83 0.72 -15.66
CA SER A 36 -0.30 -0.18 -15.93
C SER A 36 -1.40 -0.10 -14.88
N TYR A 37 -1.07 0.27 -13.64
CA TYR A 37 -2.05 0.55 -12.58
C TYR A 37 -2.69 1.95 -12.70
N GLY A 38 -2.34 2.74 -13.71
CA GLY A 38 -2.83 4.12 -13.86
C GLY A 38 -2.23 5.09 -12.84
N VAL A 39 -1.12 4.70 -12.19
CA VAL A 39 -0.44 5.51 -11.19
C VAL A 39 0.65 6.33 -11.87
N MET A 40 0.49 7.66 -11.87
CA MET A 40 1.53 8.58 -12.36
C MET A 40 2.45 9.13 -11.26
N GLY A 41 2.11 8.90 -9.98
CA GLY A 41 2.84 9.44 -8.84
C GLY A 41 3.19 8.39 -7.80
N MET A 42 4.48 8.17 -7.55
CA MET A 42 4.96 7.32 -6.46
C MET A 42 5.37 8.18 -5.27
N PRO A 43 5.20 7.70 -4.02
CA PRO A 43 4.70 6.38 -3.63
C PRO A 43 3.19 6.23 -3.82
N ALA A 44 2.74 5.02 -4.19
CA ALA A 44 1.32 4.70 -4.34
C ALA A 44 0.97 3.40 -3.59
N LEU A 45 -0.29 3.29 -3.19
CA LEU A 45 -0.83 2.11 -2.54
C LEU A 45 -2.09 1.65 -3.27
N ILE A 46 -2.08 0.40 -3.70
CA ILE A 46 -3.20 -0.29 -4.34
C ILE A 46 -3.65 -1.41 -3.42
N ILE A 47 -4.97 -1.51 -3.18
CA ILE A 47 -5.58 -2.56 -2.37
C ILE A 47 -6.72 -3.16 -3.20
N ASN A 48 -6.73 -4.49 -3.39
CA ASN A 48 -7.71 -5.18 -4.25
C ASN A 48 -7.82 -4.57 -5.67
N GLY A 49 -6.67 -4.21 -6.27
CA GLY A 49 -6.64 -3.58 -7.60
C GLY A 49 -7.17 -2.14 -7.65
N LYS A 50 -7.61 -1.56 -6.53
CA LYS A 50 -8.05 -0.16 -6.44
C LYS A 50 -6.95 0.71 -5.87
N VAL A 51 -6.60 1.76 -6.61
CA VAL A 51 -5.66 2.79 -6.14
C VAL A 51 -6.30 3.56 -4.98
N LYS A 52 -5.71 3.46 -3.79
CA LYS A 52 -6.18 4.15 -2.58
C LYS A 52 -5.39 5.43 -2.29
N CYS A 53 -4.11 5.46 -2.66
CA CYS A 53 -3.24 6.62 -2.47
C CYS A 53 -2.18 6.73 -3.57
N VAL A 54 -1.85 7.95 -3.97
CA VAL A 54 -0.85 8.28 -4.99
C VAL A 54 -0.07 9.52 -4.53
N GLY A 55 1.25 9.48 -4.65
CA GLY A 55 2.15 10.61 -4.32
C GLY A 55 2.26 10.95 -2.83
N ARG A 56 1.63 10.18 -1.92
CA ARG A 56 1.74 10.40 -0.47
C ARG A 56 1.71 9.08 0.28
N VAL A 57 2.39 9.06 1.43
CA VAL A 57 2.33 7.93 2.35
C VAL A 57 1.10 8.09 3.25
N PRO A 58 0.18 7.11 3.30
CA PRO A 58 -0.94 7.13 4.22
C PRO A 58 -0.48 6.93 5.66
N SER A 59 -1.17 7.56 6.61
CA SER A 59 -0.94 7.30 8.04
C SER A 59 -1.47 5.92 8.44
N ARG A 60 -0.94 5.33 9.54
CA ARG A 60 -1.44 4.07 10.11
C ARG A 60 -2.96 3.99 10.23
N ASN A 61 -3.61 5.06 10.68
CA ASN A 61 -5.05 5.07 10.86
C ASN A 61 -5.80 4.86 9.53
N ARG A 62 -5.34 5.51 8.45
CA ARG A 62 -5.88 5.33 7.10
C ARG A 62 -5.63 3.92 6.55
N LEU A 63 -4.44 3.37 6.79
CA LEU A 63 -4.13 2.00 6.42
C LEU A 63 -5.13 1.03 7.05
N LYS A 64 -5.36 1.14 8.36
CA LYS A 64 -6.35 0.33 9.08
C LYS A 64 -7.74 0.44 8.49
N GLU A 65 -8.20 1.67 8.19
CA GLU A 65 -9.51 1.88 7.56
C GLU A 65 -9.62 1.15 6.23
N TRP A 66 -8.66 1.34 5.32
CA TRP A 66 -8.71 0.71 4.00
C TRP A 66 -8.60 -0.82 4.06
N LEU A 67 -7.82 -1.33 5.01
CA LEU A 67 -7.68 -2.76 5.22
C LEU A 67 -8.99 -3.37 5.72
N LYS A 68 -9.65 -2.71 6.68
CA LYS A 68 -10.97 -3.10 7.19
C LYS A 68 -12.05 -3.02 6.11
N GLU A 69 -12.03 -1.97 5.28
CA GLU A 69 -12.90 -1.88 4.10
C GLU A 69 -12.66 -3.04 3.13
N ALA A 70 -11.39 -3.39 2.88
CA ALA A 70 -11.01 -4.46 1.98
C ALA A 70 -11.36 -5.87 2.52
N GLN A 71 -11.43 -6.05 3.84
CA GLN A 71 -11.92 -7.29 4.46
C GLN A 71 -13.44 -7.45 4.36
N ASN A 72 -14.18 -6.35 4.17
CA ASN A 72 -15.65 -6.34 4.14
C ASN A 72 -16.22 -6.18 2.72
N GLN A 73 -15.38 -6.31 1.69
CA GLN A 73 -15.77 -6.36 0.27
C GLN A 73 -15.73 -7.81 -0.22
#